data_AF-A0A942BEI1-F1
#
_entry.id   AF-A0A942BEI1-F1
#
_cell.length_a   1.000
_cell.length_b   1.000
_cell.length_c   1.000
_cell.angle_alpha   90.00
_cell.angle_beta   90.00
_cell.angle_gamma   90.00
#
_symmetry.space_group_name_H-M   'P 1'
#
loop_
_entity.id
_entity.type
_entity.pdbx_description
1 polymer ?
#
loop_
_entity_poly.entity_id
_entity_poly.type
_entity_poly.pdbx_seq_one_letter_code
_entity_poly.pdbx_strand_id
1 'polypeptide(L)'
;MMHENETFTTQAAANFLGVSRQYIVRLLEKGTIPFHHAGTHRRVFFKDLVRYQQERSKARKAVLDAMTDEAVKAGVYDRYVPLERDGSEK
;
A
#
# COMPACT_ATOMS: atom_id res chain seq x y z
N MET A 1 8.29 -18.95 -5.46
CA MET A 1 8.46 -17.50 -5.52
C MET A 1 7.45 -16.95 -6.51
N MET A 2 6.71 -15.89 -6.16
CA MET A 2 5.87 -15.18 -7.15
C MET A 2 6.78 -14.37 -8.07
N HIS A 3 6.57 -14.48 -9.37
CA HIS A 3 7.38 -13.76 -10.37
C HIS A 3 6.80 -12.36 -10.62
N GLU A 4 7.62 -11.37 -10.97
CA GLU A 4 7.20 -9.98 -11.18
C GLU A 4 6.09 -9.81 -12.24
N ASN A 5 6.02 -10.73 -13.19
CA ASN A 5 5.04 -10.76 -14.28
C ASN A 5 3.80 -11.61 -13.95
N GLU A 6 3.68 -12.13 -12.73
CA GLU A 6 2.47 -12.81 -12.29
C GLU A 6 1.31 -11.83 -12.19
N THR A 7 0.11 -12.26 -12.63
CA THR A 7 -1.05 -11.39 -12.74
C THR A 7 -2.15 -11.76 -11.77
N PHE A 8 -2.74 -10.74 -11.16
CA PHE A 8 -3.74 -10.85 -10.12
C PHE A 8 -5.10 -10.45 -10.68
N THR A 9 -6.14 -11.14 -10.23
CA THR A 9 -7.52 -10.64 -10.38
C THR A 9 -7.71 -9.41 -9.49
N THR A 10 -8.72 -8.61 -9.80
CA THR A 10 -9.16 -7.50 -8.91
C THR A 10 -9.43 -7.95 -7.48
N GLN A 11 -9.94 -9.17 -7.26
CA GLN A 11 -10.16 -9.71 -5.93
C GLN A 11 -8.85 -10.10 -5.24
N ALA A 12 -7.96 -10.80 -5.93
CA ALA A 12 -6.65 -11.18 -5.37
C ALA A 12 -5.80 -9.94 -5.03
N ALA A 13 -5.83 -8.92 -5.89
CA ALA A 13 -5.20 -7.63 -5.64
C ALA A 13 -5.77 -6.93 -4.40
N ALA A 14 -7.10 -7.00 -4.21
CA ALA A 14 -7.77 -6.42 -3.05
C ALA A 14 -7.34 -7.11 -1.75
N ASN A 15 -7.31 -8.45 -1.78
CA ASN A 15 -6.84 -9.26 -0.65
C ASN A 15 -5.36 -8.94 -0.33
N PHE A 16 -4.50 -8.86 -1.36
CA PHE A 16 -3.08 -8.51 -1.19
C PHE A 16 -2.87 -7.13 -0.56
N LEU A 17 -3.63 -6.13 -1.00
CA LEU A 17 -3.51 -4.76 -0.49
C LEU A 17 -4.30 -4.51 0.80
N GLY A 18 -5.04 -5.50 1.30
CA GLY A 18 -5.86 -5.38 2.51
C GLY A 18 -6.99 -4.35 2.38
N VAL A 19 -7.63 -4.28 1.21
CA VAL A 19 -8.67 -3.29 0.89
C VAL A 19 -9.88 -3.95 0.22
N SER A 20 -10.98 -3.21 0.05
CA SER A 20 -12.14 -3.72 -0.67
C SER A 20 -11.87 -3.84 -2.17
N ARG A 21 -12.52 -4.80 -2.83
CA ARG A 21 -12.45 -4.96 -4.29
C ARG A 21 -12.92 -3.71 -5.04
N GLN A 22 -13.98 -3.06 -4.58
CA GLN A 22 -14.47 -1.83 -5.21
C GLN A 22 -13.43 -0.71 -5.17
N TYR A 23 -12.64 -0.63 -4.10
CA TYR A 23 -11.56 0.34 -4.02
C TYR A 23 -10.46 0.05 -5.05
N ILE A 24 -10.07 -1.22 -5.24
CA ILE A 24 -9.15 -1.60 -6.32
C ILE A 24 -9.70 -1.18 -7.67
N VAL A 25 -10.97 -1.50 -7.98
CA VAL A 25 -11.58 -1.13 -9.27
C VAL A 25 -11.49 0.37 -9.52
N ARG A 26 -11.78 1.19 -8.50
CA ARG A 26 -11.64 2.65 -8.59
C ARG A 26 -10.20 3.09 -8.85
N LEU A 27 -9.21 2.46 -8.24
CA LEU A 27 -7.79 2.76 -8.50
C LEU A 27 -7.37 2.42 -9.93
N LEU A 28 -7.88 1.29 -10.45
CA LEU A 28 -7.62 0.89 -11.84
C LEU A 28 -8.26 1.87 -12.82
N GLU A 29 -9.52 2.24 -12.62
CA GLU A 29 -10.25 3.18 -13.48
C GLU A 29 -9.66 4.59 -13.44
N LYS A 30 -9.06 4.99 -12.32
CA LYS A 30 -8.31 6.25 -12.19
C LYS A 30 -6.90 6.19 -12.78
N GLY A 31 -6.44 5.03 -13.24
CA GLY A 31 -5.08 4.83 -13.74
C GLY A 31 -4.00 4.90 -12.65
N THR A 32 -4.38 4.86 -11.36
CA THR A 32 -3.44 4.93 -10.24
C THR A 32 -2.59 3.66 -10.15
N ILE A 33 -3.18 2.52 -10.48
CA ILE A 33 -2.46 1.24 -10.62
C ILE A 33 -2.63 0.78 -12.07
N PRO A 34 -1.53 0.53 -12.81
CA PRO A 34 -1.60 -0.05 -14.13
C PRO A 34 -2.34 -1.38 -14.14
N PHE A 35 -3.14 -1.63 -15.17
CA PHE A 35 -3.78 -2.91 -15.41
C PHE A 35 -3.87 -3.19 -16.90
N HIS A 36 -4.13 -4.44 -17.24
CA HIS A 36 -4.40 -4.87 -18.60
C HIS A 36 -5.61 -5.80 -18.62
N HIS A 37 -6.11 -6.09 -19.81
CA HIS A 37 -7.17 -7.05 -20.00
C HIS A 37 -6.60 -8.42 -20.39
N ALA A 38 -7.09 -9.47 -19.74
CA ALA A 38 -6.94 -10.86 -20.19
C ALA A 38 -8.33 -11.35 -20.57
N GLY A 39 -8.64 -11.26 -21.86
CA GLY A 39 -10.02 -11.35 -22.35
C GLY A 39 -10.87 -10.20 -21.83
N THR A 40 -11.99 -10.50 -21.19
CA THR A 40 -12.90 -9.50 -20.62
C THR A 40 -12.50 -9.02 -19.21
N HIS A 41 -11.60 -9.75 -18.54
CA HIS A 41 -11.27 -9.47 -17.14
C HIS A 41 -10.02 -8.59 -17.00
N ARG A 42 -10.08 -7.64 -16.07
CA ARG A 42 -8.93 -6.83 -15.66
C ARG A 42 -7.94 -7.67 -14.85
N ARG A 43 -6.65 -7.51 -15.15
CA ARG A 43 -5.51 -8.16 -14.52
C ARG A 43 -4.46 -7.13 -14.15
N VAL A 44 -3.84 -7.30 -12.99
CA VAL A 44 -2.84 -6.39 -12.43
C VAL A 44 -1.56 -7.17 -12.19
N PHE A 45 -0.39 -6.67 -12.60
CA PHE A 45 0.86 -7.35 -12.31
C PHE A 45 1.23 -7.21 -10.83
N PHE A 46 1.87 -8.23 -10.28
CA PHE A 46 2.35 -8.22 -8.91
C PHE A 46 3.28 -7.02 -8.63
N LYS A 47 4.21 -6.72 -9.54
CA LYS A 47 5.13 -5.57 -9.44
C LYS A 47 4.40 -4.23 -9.26
N ASP A 48 3.26 -4.05 -9.92
CA ASP A 48 2.47 -2.81 -9.85
C ASP A 48 1.74 -2.69 -8.51
N LEU A 49 1.27 -3.82 -7.96
CA LEU A 49 0.68 -3.86 -6.61
C LEU A 49 1.72 -3.52 -5.54
N VAL A 50 2.92 -4.10 -5.63
CA VAL A 50 4.03 -3.83 -4.70
C VAL A 50 4.44 -2.37 -4.77
N ARG A 51 4.63 -1.82 -5.98
CA ARG A 51 4.94 -0.39 -6.18
C ARG A 51 3.90 0.50 -5.52
N TYR A 52 2.61 0.24 -5.77
CA TYR A 52 1.53 0.99 -5.15
C TYR A 52 1.56 0.93 -3.60
N GLN A 53 1.79 -0.26 -3.03
CA GLN A 53 1.85 -0.44 -1.57
C GLN A 53 3.02 0.35 -0.95
N GLN A 54 4.18 0.36 -1.61
CA GLN A 54 5.36 1.10 -1.14
C GLN A 54 5.11 2.61 -1.17
N GLU A 55 4.61 3.15 -2.28
CA GLU A 55 4.32 4.59 -2.40
C GLU A 55 3.25 5.03 -1.38
N ARG A 56 2.18 4.23 -1.21
CA ARG A 56 1.15 4.48 -0.20
C ARG A 56 1.71 4.47 1.23
N SER A 57 2.64 3.55 1.52
CA SER A 57 3.23 3.43 2.86
C SER A 57 4.17 4.58 3.17
N LYS A 58 4.96 5.05 2.19
CA LYS A 58 5.79 6.26 2.32
C LYS A 58 4.94 7.49 2.61
N ALA A 59 3.85 7.68 1.86
CA ALA A 59 2.94 8.81 2.08
C ALA A 59 2.29 8.77 3.48
N ARG A 60 1.85 7.59 3.92
CA ARG A 60 1.30 7.43 5.28
C ARG A 60 2.33 7.72 6.37
N LYS A 61 3.57 7.24 6.20
CA LYS A 61 4.65 7.49 7.17
C LYS A 61 4.95 8.99 7.27
N ALA A 62 5.10 9.68 6.14
CA ALA A 62 5.36 11.12 6.12
C ALA A 62 4.28 11.94 6.85
N VAL A 63 3.00 11.58 6.69
CA VAL A 63 1.90 12.25 7.40
C VAL A 63 1.96 11.99 8.91
N LEU A 64 2.20 10.75 9.32
CA LEU A 64 2.33 10.40 10.74
C LEU A 64 3.54 11.08 11.39
N ASP A 65 4.68 11.12 10.69
CA ASP A 65 5.89 11.80 11.16
C ASP A 65 5.59 13.30 11.34
N ALA A 66 4.92 13.95 10.38
CA ALA A 66 4.54 15.36 10.50
C ALA A 66 3.57 15.65 11.66
N MET A 67 2.54 14.81 11.85
CA MET A 67 1.62 14.94 13.00
C MET A 67 2.34 14.75 14.34
N THR A 68 3.33 13.85 14.36
CA THR A 68 4.14 13.58 15.54
C THR A 68 5.05 14.75 15.87
N ASP A 69 5.73 15.31 14.87
CA ASP A 69 6.57 16.51 15.02
C ASP A 69 5.77 17.70 15.56
N GLU A 70 4.54 17.89 15.07
CA GLU A 70 3.63 18.91 15.57
C GLU A 70 3.25 18.67 17.04
N ALA A 71 2.92 17.43 17.41
CA ALA A 71 2.57 17.07 18.78
C ALA A 71 3.75 17.21 19.76
N VAL A 72 4.98 16.88 19.33
CA VAL A 72 6.22 17.09 20.09
C VAL A 72 6.46 18.59 20.26
N LYS A 73 6.32 19.38 19.20
CA LYS A 73 6.47 20.85 19.28
C LYS A 73 5.44 21.50 20.21
N ALA A 74 4.23 20.96 20.26
CA ALA A 74 3.17 21.40 21.18
C ALA A 74 3.38 20.93 22.63
N GLY A 75 4.42 20.12 22.91
CA GLY A 75 4.74 19.64 24.26
C GLY A 75 3.77 18.57 24.78
N VAL A 76 2.96 17.96 23.91
CA VAL A 76 2.00 16.89 24.28
C VAL A 76 2.73 15.55 24.50
N TYR A 77 3.91 15.38 23.89
CA TYR A 77 4.77 14.19 24.04
C TYR A 77 6.25 14.59 24.15
N ASP A 78 7.01 13.94 25.04
CA ASP A 78 8.44 14.24 25.30
C ASP A 78 9.40 13.78 24.20
N ARG A 79 9.09 12.67 23.50
CA ARG A 79 9.77 12.20 22.28
C ARG A 79 9.04 11.00 21.71
N TYR A 80 8.70 11.01 20.42
CA TYR A 80 8.29 9.79 19.74
C TYR A 80 9.53 8.90 19.54
N VAL A 81 9.53 7.72 20.16
CA VAL A 81 10.46 6.65 19.86
C VAL A 81 9.71 5.71 18.91
N PRO A 82 10.10 5.63 17.62
CA PRO A 82 9.50 4.64 16.73
C PRO A 82 9.69 3.25 17.33
N LEU A 83 8.61 2.49 17.49
CA LEU A 83 8.74 1.07 17.76
C LEU A 83 9.36 0.48 16.51
N GLU A 84 10.68 0.22 16.54
CA GLU A 84 11.27 -0.70 15.57
C GLU A 84 10.45 -1.98 15.68
N ARG A 85 9.71 -2.31 14.62
CA ARG A 85 9.11 -3.63 14.50
C ARG A 85 10.29 -4.56 14.31
N ASP A 86 10.83 -5.05 15.42
CA ASP A 86 11.71 -6.19 15.48
C ASP A 86 11.14 -7.24 14.52
N GLY A 87 11.89 -7.45 13.44
CA GLY A 87 11.63 -8.52 12.51
C GLY A 87 12.02 -9.82 13.16
N SER A 88 11.19 -10.35 14.06
CA SER A 88 11.21 -11.76 14.42
C SER A 88 10.03 -12.11 15.34
N GLU A 89 9.11 -12.94 14.86
CA GLU A 89 8.79 -14.16 15.60
C GLU A 89 8.09 -15.20 14.71
N LYS A 90 8.90 -16.24 14.42
CA LYS A 90 8.64 -17.60 13.92
C LYS A 90 8.05 -17.84 12.53
#